data_AF-A0A1Y6G7H1-F1
#
_entry.id   AF-A0A1Y6G7H1-F1
#
_cell.length_a   1.000
_cell.length_b   1.000
_cell.length_c   1.000
_cell.angle_alpha   90.00
_cell.angle_beta   90.00
_cell.angle_gamma   90.00
#
_symmetry.space_group_name_H-M   'P 1'
#
loop_
_entity.id
_entity.type
_entity.pdbx_description
1 polymer ?
#
loop_
_entity_poly.entity_id
_entity_poly.type
_entity_poly.pdbx_seq_one_letter_code
_entity_poly.pdbx_strand_id
1 'polypeptide(L)' 'MDDLIVKVVVRLAGVYENHGERVYLDAGHRALLGIARAVQDEAERRAGVGGNKVEGPVIKFPLDRAWREKKDRDDA' A
#
# COMPACT_ATOMS: atom_id res chain seq x y z
N MET A 1 12.08 6.73 -10.53
CA MET A 1 12.30 5.71 -9.49
C MET A 1 12.98 6.36 -8.29
N ASP A 2 13.98 7.21 -8.53
CA ASP A 2 14.73 7.95 -7.50
C ASP A 2 13.84 8.76 -6.54
N ASP A 3 12.81 9.46 -7.06
CA ASP A 3 11.86 10.22 -6.23
C ASP A 3 11.07 9.35 -5.23
N LEU A 4 10.77 8.09 -5.59
CA LEU A 4 10.09 7.17 -4.67
C LEU A 4 11.02 6.75 -3.53
N ILE A 5 12.28 6.42 -3.84
CA ILE A 5 13.25 6.01 -2.82
C ILE A 5 13.52 7.17 -1.86
N VAL A 6 13.68 8.38 -2.37
CA VAL A 6 13.84 9.58 -1.54
C VAL A 6 12.64 9.76 -0.59
N LYS A 7 11.41 9.65 -1.10
CA LYS A 7 10.18 9.72 -0.28
C LYS A 7 10.12 8.63 0.79
N VAL A 8 10.50 7.40 0.45
CA VAL A 8 10.53 6.27 1.40
C VAL A 8 11.55 6.54 2.50
N VAL A 9 12.77 6.97 2.17
CA VAL A 9 13.83 7.25 3.15
C VAL A 9 13.42 8.38 4.09
N VAL A 10 12.89 9.49 3.55
CA VAL A 10 12.40 10.62 4.38
C VAL A 10 11.28 10.17 5.32
N ARG A 11 10.37 9.32 4.84
CA ARG A 11 9.27 8.82 5.68
C ARG A 11 9.78 7.87 6.77
N LEU A 12 10.74 7.01 6.46
CA LEU A 12 11.35 6.10 7.43
C LEU A 12 12.14 6.85 8.51
N ALA A 13 12.83 7.95 8.16
CA ALA A 13 13.44 8.82 9.15
C ALA A 13 12.41 9.36 10.16
N GLY A 14 11.26 9.83 9.67
CA GLY A 14 10.15 10.22 10.54
C GLY A 14 9.58 9.08 11.39
N VAL A 15 9.56 7.84 10.88
CA VAL A 15 9.15 6.67 11.68
C VAL A 15 10.15 6.40 12.80
N TYR A 16 11.44 6.50 12.52
CA TYR A 16 12.48 6.32 13.53
C TYR A 16 12.35 7.35 14.66
N GLU A 17 12.20 8.63 14.30
CA GLU A 17 12.07 9.73 15.25
C GLU A 17 10.82 9.61 16.14
N ASN A 18 9.68 9.17 15.57
CA ASN A 18 8.40 9.16 16.29
C ASN A 18 8.06 7.82 16.97
N HIS A 19 8.64 6.70 16.51
CA HIS A 19 8.24 5.35 16.92
C HIS A 19 9.42 4.43 17.28
N GLY A 20 10.66 4.89 17.10
CA GLY A 20 11.87 4.18 17.48
C GLY A 20 12.31 3.10 16.50
N GLU A 21 13.46 2.50 16.82
CA GLU A 21 14.22 1.62 15.94
C GLU A 21 13.46 0.37 15.49
N ARG A 22 12.75 -0.29 16.41
CA ARG A 22 12.05 -1.55 16.08
C ARG A 22 10.98 -1.34 15.01
N VAL A 23 10.21 -0.26 15.11
CA VAL A 23 9.15 0.07 14.15
C VAL A 23 9.76 0.53 12.83
N TYR A 24 10.87 1.28 12.88
CA TYR A 24 11.65 1.65 11.70
C TYR A 24 12.14 0.42 10.91
N LEU A 25 12.72 -0.59 11.59
CA LEU A 25 13.22 -1.79 10.93
C LEU A 25 12.10 -2.60 10.26
N ASP A 26 10.96 -2.79 10.92
CA ASP A 26 9.79 -3.46 10.33
C ASP A 26 9.25 -2.67 9.12
N ALA A 27 9.10 -1.35 9.26
CA ALA A 27 8.65 -0.49 8.16
C ALA A 27 9.61 -0.51 6.97
N GLY A 28 10.92 -0.49 7.23
CA GLY A 28 11.96 -0.58 6.21
C GLY A 28 11.91 -1.92 5.46
N HIS A 29 11.77 -3.03 6.18
CA HIS A 29 11.64 -4.35 5.57
C HIS A 29 10.42 -4.44 4.64
N ARG A 30 9.26 -3.94 5.09
CA ARG A 30 8.04 -3.91 4.28
C ARG A 30 8.15 -3.01 3.06
N ALA A 31 8.81 -1.85 3.20
CA ALA A 31 9.04 -0.94 2.08
C ALA A 31 9.89 -1.60 0.98
N LEU A 32 10.95 -2.31 1.36
CA LEU A 32 11.81 -3.04 0.42
C LEU A 32 11.03 -4.15 -0.32
N LEU A 33 10.24 -4.95 0.41
CA LEU A 33 9.39 -5.98 -0.19
C LEU A 33 8.35 -5.37 -1.15
N GLY A 34 7.72 -4.27 -0.78
CA GLY A 34 6.77 -3.57 -1.63
C GLY A 34 7.39 -3.06 -2.93
N ILE A 35 8.60 -2.48 -2.85
CA ILE A 35 9.35 -2.03 -4.04
C ILE A 35 9.71 -3.22 -4.93
N ALA A 36 10.24 -4.30 -4.35
CA ALA A 36 10.59 -5.50 -5.11
C ALA A 36 9.36 -6.07 -5.85
N ARG A 37 8.21 -6.13 -5.16
CA ARG A 37 6.97 -6.60 -5.78
C ARG A 37 6.49 -5.69 -6.90
N ALA A 38 6.51 -4.38 -6.70
CA ALA A 38 6.11 -3.43 -7.75
C ALA A 38 7.02 -3.52 -8.99
N VAL A 39 8.33 -3.73 -8.81
CA VAL A 39 9.27 -3.96 -9.91
C VAL A 39 8.95 -5.29 -10.62
N GLN A 40 8.63 -6.34 -9.87
CA GLN A 40 8.23 -7.62 -10.44
C GLN A 40 6.93 -7.50 -11.24
N ASP A 41 5.89 -6.88 -10.69
CA ASP A 41 4.60 -6.69 -11.36
C ASP A 41 4.77 -5.85 -12.65
N GLU A 42 5.65 -4.83 -12.63
CA GLU A 42 6.02 -4.07 -13.83
C GLU A 42 6.74 -4.92 -14.88
N ALA A 43 7.69 -5.74 -14.46
CA ALA A 43 8.41 -6.65 -15.34
C ALA A 43 7.47 -7.69 -15.97
N GLU A 44 6.59 -8.30 -15.18
CA GLU A 44 5.58 -9.26 -15.65
C GLU A 44 4.60 -8.62 -16.65
N ARG A 45 4.18 -7.38 -16.38
CA ARG A 45 3.31 -6.62 -17.31
C ARG A 45 4.03 -6.33 -18.63
N ARG A 46 5.29 -5.90 -18.59
CA ARG A 46 6.09 -5.63 -19.81
C ARG A 46 6.39 -6.90 -20.60
N ALA A 47 6.62 -8.01 -19.92
CA ALA A 47 6.86 -9.31 -20.54
C ALA A 47 5.59 -9.93 -21.13
N GLY A 48 4.40 -9.34 -20.91
CA GLY A 48 3.12 -9.92 -21.32
C GLY A 48 2.76 -11.19 -20.55
N VAL A 49 3.43 -11.44 -19.41
CA VAL A 49 3.24 -12.61 -18.55
C VAL A 49 2.22 -12.31 -17.43
N GLY A 50 1.87 -11.04 -17.22
CA GLY A 50 0.86 -10.56 -16.27
C GLY A 50 -0.58 -10.86 -16.70
N GLY A 51 -0.92 -12.15 -16.79
CA GLY A 51 -2.21 -12.66 -17.24
C GLY A 51 -2.92 -13.53 -16.21
N ASN A 52 -2.75 -13.31 -14.90
CA ASN A 52 -3.66 -13.91 -13.93
C ASN A 52 -4.87 -12.98 -13.75
N LYS A 53 -5.91 -13.21 -14.56
CA LYS A 53 -7.28 -12.90 -14.14
C LYS A 53 -7.43 -13.47 -12.73
N VAL A 54 -7.77 -12.64 -11.76
CA VAL A 54 -8.16 -13.11 -10.43
C VAL A 54 -9.50 -13.83 -10.59
N GLU A 55 -9.45 -15.13 -10.92
CA GLU A 55 -10.58 -16.04 -10.80
C GLU A 55 -10.74 -16.38 -9.31
N GLY A 56 -11.31 -15.45 -8.57
CA GLY A 56 -11.60 -15.61 -7.15
C GLY A 56 -12.57 -14.54 -6.70
N PRO A 57 -13.48 -14.83 -5.76
CA PRO A 57 -14.44 -13.86 -5.29
C PRO A 57 -13.67 -12.80 -4.52
N VAL A 58 -13.34 -11.69 -5.19
CA VAL A 58 -12.87 -10.49 -4.53
C VAL A 58 -13.99 -10.07 -3.59
N ILE A 59 -13.78 -10.29 -2.29
CA ILE A 59 -14.69 -9.80 -1.25
C ILE A 59 -14.67 -8.28 -1.37
N LYS A 60 -15.75 -7.72 -1.92
CA LYS A 60 -15.97 -6.28 -1.94
C LYS A 60 -16.08 -5.83 -0.48
N PHE A 61 -15.09 -5.08 0.00
CA PHE A 61 -15.20 -4.41 1.29
C PHE A 61 -16.45 -3.53 1.26
N PRO A 62 -17.43 -3.71 2.17
CA PRO A 62 -18.67 -2.95 2.16
C PRO A 62 -18.40 -1.55 2.73
N LEU A 63 -17.76 -0.70 1.92
CA LEU A 63 -17.61 0.72 2.23
C LEU A 63 -18.97 1.43 2.23
N ASP A 64 -19.98 0.88 1.55
CA ASP A 64 -21.30 1.49 1.39
C ASP A 64 -22.06 1.74 2.70
N ARG A 65 -21.81 0.96 3.77
CA ARG A 65 -22.48 1.16 5.07
C ARG A 65 -21.94 2.38 5.82
N ALA A 66 -20.63 2.57 5.82
CA ALA A 66 -19.98 3.66 6.55
C ALA A 66 -20.30 5.04 5.94
N TRP A 67 -20.55 5.10 4.64
CA TRP A 67 -20.95 6.34 3.96
C TRP A 67 -22.44 6.68 4.14
N ARG A 68 -23.34 5.69 4.26
CA ARG A 68 -24.77 5.94 4.54
C ARG A 68 -25.02 6.45 5.96
N GLU A 69 -24.42 5.82 6.96
CA GLU A 69 -24.61 6.23 8.36
C GLU A 69 -24.11 7.65 8.64
N LYS A 70 -23.07 8.09 7.92
CA LYS A 70 -22.57 9.45 8.05
C LYS A 70 -23.52 10.47 7.43
N LYS A 71 -24.15 10.13 6.31
CA LYS A 71 -25.12 11.00 5.63
C LYS A 71 -26.41 11.14 6.45
N ASP A 72 -26.95 10.03 6.98
CA ASP A 72 -28.18 10.04 7.77
C ASP A 72 -28.03 10.82 9.10
N ARG A 73 -26.80 10.97 9.62
CA ARG A 73 -26.49 11.78 10.80
C ARG A 73 -26.35 13.28 10.49
N ASP A 74 -25.91 13.62 9.28
CA ASP A 74 -25.72 15.01 8.88
C ASP A 74 -27.03 15.63 8.34
N ASP A 75 -28.01 14.79 7.96
CA ASP A 75 -29.36 15.18 7.51
C ASP A 75 -30.44 15.21 8.64
N ALA A 76 -30.06 14.95 9.90
CA ALA A 76 -30.94 14.93 11.09
C ALA A 76 -30.63 16.08 12.07
#